data_AF-A0A257YMA7-F1
#
_entry.id   AF-A0A257YMA7-F1
#
_cell.length_a   1.000
_cell.length_b   1.000
_cell.length_c   1.000
_cell.angle_alpha   90.00
_cell.angle_beta   90.00
_cell.angle_gamma   90.00
#
_symmetry.space_group_name_H-M   'P 1'
#
loop_
_entity.id
_entity.type
_entity.pdbx_description
1 polymer ?
#
loop_
_entity_poly.entity_id
_entity_poly.type
_entity_poly.pdbx_seq_one_letter_code
_entity_poly.pdbx_strand_id
1 'polypeptide(L)'
;MHRLVLAFVPCAALLLGGCLAKTAVDIATLPVKVAARGVDLATTSQAEADRNRGREIRRREARLGELERDHQRLARKCAAGDRAACEKDERVMAEIEDILPTIPVERD
;
A
#
# COMPACT_ATOMS: atom_id res chain seq x y z
N MET A 1 -31.06 5.89 -60.63
CA MET A 1 -29.96 5.94 -59.64
C MET A 1 -30.23 6.87 -58.45
N HIS A 2 -31.09 7.89 -58.56
CA HIS A 2 -31.40 8.81 -57.43
C HIS A 2 -32.32 8.25 -56.32
N ARG A 3 -33.04 7.14 -56.57
CA ARG A 3 -33.92 6.51 -55.57
C ARG A 3 -33.18 5.72 -54.48
N LEU A 4 -31.95 5.29 -54.74
CA LEU A 4 -31.10 4.59 -53.76
C LEU A 4 -30.39 5.53 -52.79
N VAL A 5 -30.13 6.78 -53.22
CA VAL A 5 -29.45 7.80 -52.41
C VAL A 5 -30.35 8.31 -51.27
N LEU A 6 -31.67 8.41 -51.50
CA LEU A 6 -32.62 8.88 -50.48
C LEU A 6 -32.82 7.87 -49.32
N ALA A 7 -32.56 6.58 -49.55
CA ALA A 7 -32.69 5.54 -48.53
C ALA A 7 -31.44 5.41 -47.63
N PHE A 8 -30.29 5.92 -48.07
CA PHE A 8 -29.01 5.79 -47.34
C PHE A 8 -28.77 6.91 -46.32
N VAL A 9 -29.40 8.08 -46.53
CA VAL A 9 -29.33 9.26 -45.65
C VAL A 9 -29.88 9.01 -44.23
N PRO A 10 -31.05 8.37 -44.01
CA PRO A 10 -31.56 8.13 -42.65
C PRO A 10 -30.72 7.11 -41.87
N CYS A 11 -30.11 6.13 -42.53
CA CYS A 11 -29.20 5.18 -41.88
C CYS A 11 -27.90 5.84 -41.41
N ALA A 12 -27.36 6.80 -42.18
CA ALA A 12 -26.22 7.60 -41.75
C ALA A 12 -26.56 8.48 -40.53
N ALA A 13 -27.74 9.11 -40.50
CA ALA A 13 -28.17 9.93 -39.37
C ALA A 13 -28.34 9.13 -38.06
N LEU A 14 -28.81 7.87 -38.13
CA LEU A 14 -28.93 6.98 -36.97
C LEU A 14 -27.56 6.50 -36.46
N LEU A 15 -26.60 6.24 -37.35
CA LEU A 15 -25.23 5.87 -36.97
C LEU A 15 -24.46 7.05 -36.35
N LEU A 16 -24.62 8.26 -36.89
CA LEU A 16 -24.07 9.48 -36.29
C LEU A 16 -24.77 9.83 -34.95
N GLY A 17 -26.08 9.58 -34.84
CA GLY A 17 -26.83 9.71 -33.59
C GLY A 17 -26.34 8.76 -32.51
N GLY A 18 -25.91 7.55 -32.87
CA GLY A 18 -25.28 6.58 -31.94
C GLY A 18 -23.92 7.06 -31.39
N CYS A 19 -23.11 7.74 -32.20
CA CYS A 19 -21.85 8.33 -31.73
C CYS A 19 -22.08 9.51 -30.78
N LEU A 20 -23.03 10.40 -31.09
CA LEU A 20 -23.37 11.55 -30.24
C LEU A 20 -24.06 11.14 -28.93
N ALA A 21 -24.91 10.11 -28.98
CA ALA A 21 -25.52 9.55 -27.78
C ALA A 21 -24.47 8.90 -26.86
N LYS A 22 -23.48 8.20 -27.42
CA LYS A 22 -22.40 7.59 -26.63
C LYS A 22 -21.52 8.64 -25.96
N THR A 23 -21.14 9.72 -26.66
CA THR A 23 -20.38 10.82 -26.04
C THR A 23 -21.19 11.60 -25.01
N ALA A 24 -22.49 11.86 -25.24
CA ALA A 24 -23.33 12.52 -24.25
C ALA A 24 -23.53 11.66 -22.98
N VAL A 25 -23.73 10.35 -23.15
CA VAL A 25 -23.86 9.39 -22.03
C VAL A 25 -22.52 9.22 -21.30
N ASP A 26 -21.40 9.19 -22.02
CA ASP A 26 -20.08 9.12 -21.40
C ASP A 26 -19.73 10.42 -20.65
N ILE A 27 -20.12 11.60 -21.14
CA ILE A 27 -19.99 12.89 -20.42
C ILE A 27 -20.89 12.92 -19.17
N ALA A 28 -22.11 12.38 -19.26
CA ALA A 28 -23.02 12.34 -18.11
C ALA A 28 -22.59 11.31 -17.04
N THR A 29 -21.93 10.22 -17.44
CA THR A 29 -21.46 9.17 -16.53
C THR A 29 -20.01 9.33 -16.10
N LEU A 30 -19.24 10.18 -16.77
CA LEU A 30 -17.87 10.59 -16.42
C LEU A 30 -17.77 11.09 -14.96
N PRO A 31 -18.63 12.00 -14.48
CA PRO A 31 -18.57 12.50 -13.10
C PRO A 31 -18.76 11.38 -12.07
N VAL A 32 -19.71 10.47 -12.30
CA VAL A 32 -19.99 9.35 -11.40
C VAL A 32 -18.82 8.36 -11.38
N LYS A 33 -18.22 8.06 -12.54
CA LYS A 33 -17.06 7.17 -12.64
C LYS A 33 -15.78 7.78 -12.04
N VAL A 34 -15.57 9.08 -12.20
CA VAL A 34 -14.43 9.82 -11.62
C VAL A 34 -14.59 9.96 -10.11
N ALA A 35 -15.80 10.26 -9.62
CA ALA A 35 -16.10 10.29 -8.20
C ALA A 35 -15.93 8.89 -7.56
N ALA A 36 -16.45 7.83 -8.19
CA ALA A 36 -16.30 6.47 -7.67
C ALA A 36 -14.83 6.01 -7.59
N ARG A 37 -14.02 6.27 -8.63
CA ARG A 37 -12.58 5.96 -8.60
C ARG A 37 -11.77 6.88 -7.67
N GLY A 38 -12.19 8.13 -7.53
CA GLY A 38 -11.59 9.07 -6.58
C GLY A 38 -11.83 8.63 -5.13
N VAL A 39 -13.01 8.09 -4.84
CA VAL A 39 -13.34 7.55 -3.51
C VAL A 39 -12.54 6.28 -3.21
N ASP A 40 -12.40 5.33 -4.13
CA ASP A 40 -11.63 4.10 -3.84
C ASP A 40 -10.12 4.35 -3.60
N LEU A 41 -9.51 5.36 -4.23
CA LEU A 41 -8.12 5.75 -3.98
C LEU A 41 -7.97 6.73 -2.81
N ALA A 42 -8.99 7.53 -2.51
CA ALA A 42 -9.03 8.41 -1.33
C ALA A 42 -9.43 7.66 -0.05
N THR A 43 -9.93 6.42 -0.16
CA THR A 43 -10.47 5.63 0.95
C THR A 43 -9.74 4.31 1.12
N THR A 44 -8.40 4.32 1.16
CA THR A 44 -7.79 3.50 2.21
C THR A 44 -8.35 4.06 3.51
N SER A 45 -9.36 3.42 4.07
CA SER A 45 -10.00 3.91 5.30
C SER A 45 -8.87 4.14 6.30
N GLN A 46 -8.86 5.28 7.00
CA GLN A 46 -7.88 5.56 8.05
C GLN A 46 -7.79 4.37 9.03
N ALA A 47 -8.92 3.67 9.25
CA ALA A 47 -8.96 2.44 10.04
C ALA A 47 -8.11 1.29 9.47
N GLU A 48 -8.00 1.14 8.15
CA GLU A 48 -7.11 0.15 7.53
C GLU A 48 -5.64 0.56 7.62
N ALA A 49 -5.32 1.83 7.38
CA ALA A 49 -3.96 2.36 7.56
C ALA A 49 -3.48 2.20 9.02
N ASP A 50 -4.34 2.53 9.99
CA ASP A 50 -4.05 2.39 11.42
C ASP A 50 -3.87 0.92 11.83
N ARG A 51 -4.72 0.02 11.33
CA ARG A 51 -4.54 -1.43 11.54
C ARG A 51 -3.22 -1.93 10.96
N ASN A 52 -2.83 -1.45 9.79
CA ASN A 52 -1.58 -1.85 9.14
C ASN A 52 -0.38 -1.35 9.94
N ARG A 53 -0.41 -0.08 10.35
CA ARG A 53 0.59 0.54 11.22
C ARG A 53 0.74 -0.21 12.54
N GLY A 54 -0.38 -0.55 13.20
CA GLY A 54 -0.35 -1.33 14.45
C GLY A 54 0.26 -2.72 14.27
N ARG A 55 -0.01 -3.41 13.14
CA ARG A 55 0.64 -4.68 12.82
C ARG A 55 2.13 -4.54 12.57
N GLU A 56 2.56 -3.46 11.94
CA GLU A 56 3.97 -3.18 11.71
C GLU A 56 4.73 -2.91 13.01
N ILE A 57 4.16 -2.09 13.90
CA ILE A 57 4.73 -1.82 15.23
C ILE A 57 4.91 -3.13 16.02
N ARG A 58 3.87 -3.97 16.08
CA ARG A 58 3.93 -5.29 16.75
C ARG A 58 5.00 -6.21 16.19
N ARG A 59 5.28 -6.14 14.87
CA ARG A 59 6.36 -6.90 14.23
C ARG A 59 7.73 -6.37 14.65
N ARG A 60 7.90 -5.05 14.71
CA ARG A 60 9.14 -4.41 15.15
C ARG A 60 9.43 -4.71 16.62
N GLU A 61 8.42 -4.65 17.48
CA GLU A 61 8.52 -5.05 18.90
C GLU A 61 8.91 -6.53 19.05
N ALA A 62 8.26 -7.42 18.28
CA ALA A 62 8.60 -8.84 18.31
C ALA A 62 10.05 -9.10 17.86
N ARG A 63 10.50 -8.38 16.83
CA ARG A 63 11.89 -8.42 16.35
C ARG A 63 12.87 -7.90 17.39
N LEU A 64 12.59 -6.76 18.02
CA LEU A 64 13.41 -6.21 19.09
C LEU A 64 13.56 -7.23 20.23
N GLY A 65 12.45 -7.84 20.69
CA GLY A 65 12.51 -8.86 21.74
C GLY A 65 13.26 -10.13 21.33
N GLU A 66 13.30 -10.49 20.05
CA GLU A 66 14.17 -11.56 19.53
C GLU A 66 15.65 -11.16 19.63
N LEU A 67 15.99 -9.97 19.15
CA LEU A 67 17.35 -9.45 19.19
C LEU A 67 17.88 -9.31 20.61
N GLU A 68 17.06 -8.86 21.56
CA GLU A 68 17.45 -8.76 22.97
C GLU A 68 17.78 -10.13 23.58
N ARG A 69 16.97 -11.17 23.27
CA ARG A 69 17.26 -12.55 23.70
C ARG A 69 18.55 -13.07 23.07
N ASP A 70 18.80 -12.70 21.82
CA ASP A 70 20.00 -13.07 21.09
C ASP A 70 21.24 -12.40 21.66
N HIS A 71 21.18 -11.09 21.92
CA HIS A 71 22.21 -10.33 22.61
C HIS A 71 22.53 -10.96 23.97
N GLN A 72 21.54 -11.22 24.81
CA GLN A 72 21.78 -11.85 26.13
C GLN A 72 22.46 -13.22 26.03
N ARG A 73 22.19 -14.00 24.98
CA ARG A 73 22.82 -15.30 24.75
C ARG A 73 24.24 -15.13 24.22
N LEU A 74 24.45 -14.21 23.29
CA LEU A 74 25.73 -13.94 22.65
C LEU A 74 26.71 -13.27 23.63
N ALA A 75 26.27 -12.28 24.39
CA ALA A 75 27.04 -11.66 25.47
C ALA A 75 27.59 -12.68 26.48
N ARG A 76 26.77 -13.68 26.87
CA ARG A 76 27.24 -14.77 27.76
C ARG A 76 28.32 -15.63 27.12
N LYS A 77 28.18 -15.98 25.83
CA LYS A 77 29.18 -16.76 25.10
C LYS A 77 30.46 -15.96 24.86
N CYS A 78 30.32 -14.67 24.55
CA CYS A 78 31.42 -13.73 24.41
C CYS A 78 32.21 -13.64 25.73
N ALA A 79 31.53 -13.48 26.86
CA ALA A 79 32.15 -13.47 28.19
C ALA A 79 32.84 -14.81 28.53
N ALA A 80 32.38 -15.93 27.97
CA ALA A 80 33.02 -17.23 28.08
C ALA A 80 34.22 -17.43 27.12
N GLY A 81 34.58 -16.42 26.32
CA GLY A 81 35.75 -16.42 25.44
C GLY A 81 35.49 -16.76 23.97
N ASP A 82 34.23 -16.94 23.56
CA ASP A 82 33.87 -17.16 22.16
C ASP A 82 33.95 -15.84 21.36
N ARG A 83 35.08 -15.63 20.66
CA ARG A 83 35.31 -14.43 19.84
C ARG A 83 34.26 -14.25 18.75
N ALA A 84 33.80 -15.33 18.11
CA ALA A 84 32.80 -15.25 17.07
C ALA A 84 31.42 -14.85 17.65
N ALA A 85 31.14 -15.24 18.90
CA ALA A 85 29.97 -14.75 19.61
C ALA A 85 30.07 -13.25 19.93
N CYS A 86 31.25 -12.74 20.31
CA CYS A 86 31.46 -11.30 20.53
C CYS A 86 31.17 -10.48 19.26
N GLU A 87 31.72 -10.88 18.11
CA GLU A 87 31.47 -10.18 16.85
C GLU A 87 29.99 -10.23 16.43
N LYS A 88 29.30 -11.33 16.74
CA LYS A 88 27.85 -11.44 16.49
C LYS A 88 27.06 -10.56 17.42
N ASP A 89 27.46 -10.48 18.69
CA ASP A 89 26.83 -9.64 19.70
C ASP A 89 26.82 -8.16 19.29
N GLU A 90 27.96 -7.67 18.82
CA GLU A 90 28.11 -6.30 18.31
C GLU A 90 27.16 -6.01 17.14
N ARG A 91 27.01 -6.96 16.20
CA ARG A 91 26.06 -6.81 15.08
C ARG A 91 24.62 -6.81 15.54
N VAL A 92 24.27 -7.65 16.51
CA VAL A 92 22.91 -7.68 17.08
C VAL A 92 22.62 -6.36 17.81
N MET A 93 23.58 -5.84 18.56
CA MET A 93 23.45 -4.54 19.22
C MET A 93 23.26 -3.40 18.23
N ALA A 94 23.99 -3.37 17.11
CA ALA A 94 23.78 -2.40 16.05
C ALA A 94 22.36 -2.48 15.46
N GLU A 95 21.83 -3.69 15.25
CA GLU A 95 20.45 -3.87 14.76
C GLU A 95 19.41 -3.39 15.80
N ILE A 96 19.66 -3.61 17.08
CA ILE A 96 18.82 -3.09 18.18
C ILE A 96 18.79 -1.56 18.15
N GLU A 97 19.95 -0.92 18.01
CA GLU A 97 20.07 0.55 17.94
C GLU A 97 19.33 1.14 16.74
N ASP A 98 19.33 0.46 15.60
CA ASP A 98 18.59 0.88 14.41
C ASP A 98 17.06 0.75 14.59
N ILE A 99 16.61 -0.29 15.31
CA ILE A 99 15.17 -0.56 15.49
C ILE A 99 14.56 0.29 16.60
N LEU A 100 15.28 0.54 17.70
CA LEU A 100 14.77 1.26 18.88
C LEU A 100 14.04 2.58 18.55
N PRO A 101 14.56 3.48 17.69
CA PRO A 101 13.89 4.73 17.34
C PRO A 101 12.57 4.55 16.57
N THR A 102 12.35 3.36 16.01
CA THR A 102 11.19 3.07 15.14
C THR A 102 9.99 2.52 15.92
N ILE A 103 10.15 2.26 17.22
CA ILE A 103 9.13 1.73 18.12
C ILE A 103 8.63 2.88 19.01
N PRO A 104 7.30 3.11 19.08
CA PRO A 104 6.76 4.12 19.97
C PRO A 104 7.00 3.73 21.44
N VAL A 105 7.40 4.70 22.26
CA VAL A 105 7.61 4.51 23.70
C VAL A 105 6.46 5.18 24.45
N GLU A 106 5.69 4.40 25.22
CA GLU A 106 4.75 4.94 26.19
C GLU A 106 5.51 5.40 27.44
N ARG A 107 5.29 6.65 27.85
CA ARG A 107 5.76 7.19 29.14
C ARG A 107 4.59 7.11 30.11
N ASP A 108 4.75 6.30 31.14
CA ASP A 108 3.83 6.23 32.28
C ASP A 108 3.87 7.50 33.15
#